data_AF-A0A1F6D061-F1
#
_entry.id   AF-A0A1F6D061-F1
#
_cell.length_a   1.000
_cell.length_b   1.000
_cell.length_c   1.000
_cell.angle_alpha   90.00
_cell.angle_beta   90.00
_cell.angle_gamma   90.00
#
_symmetry.space_group_name_H-M   'P 1'
#
loop_
_entity.id
_entity.type
_entity.pdbx_description
1 polymer ?
#
loop_
_entity_poly.entity_id
_entity_poly.type
_entity_poly.pdbx_seq_one_letter_code
_entity_poly.pdbx_strand_id
1 'polypeptide(L)'
;MRKANLTLSLLTAAALISGVPLSAPAQVETAAVKLDGLSCAFCAYGLEKRLKKVEGVEKLEIQVDQGTANLTVKKGKALSI
;
A
#
# COMPACT_ATOMS: atom_id res chain seq x y z
N MET A 1 30.88 -40.94 -33.47
CA MET A 1 30.82 -39.84 -32.49
C MET A 1 30.01 -38.67 -33.07
N ARG A 2 28.68 -38.82 -33.12
CA ARG A 2 27.69 -37.81 -33.52
C ARG A 2 26.65 -37.80 -32.40
N LYS A 3 26.03 -36.65 -32.10
CA LYS A 3 24.90 -36.43 -31.15
C LYS A 3 25.21 -35.81 -29.76
N ALA A 4 26.10 -34.82 -29.67
CA ALA A 4 26.21 -34.00 -28.44
C ALA A 4 25.76 -32.54 -28.60
N ASN A 5 25.56 -32.03 -29.83
CA ASN A 5 25.41 -30.58 -30.07
C ASN A 5 24.05 -30.17 -30.68
N LEU A 6 23.07 -31.07 -30.77
CA LEU A 6 21.76 -30.77 -31.41
C LEU A 6 20.61 -30.55 -30.40
N THR A 7 20.81 -30.87 -29.13
CA THR A 7 19.76 -30.75 -28.10
C THR A 7 19.66 -29.37 -27.46
N LEU A 8 20.59 -28.44 -27.76
CA LEU A 8 20.62 -27.12 -27.12
C LEU A 8 19.61 -26.12 -27.71
N SER A 9 19.02 -26.41 -28.86
CA SER A 9 18.07 -25.50 -29.53
C SER A 9 16.62 -25.60 -29.04
N LEU A 10 16.29 -26.55 -28.14
CA LEU A 10 14.89 -26.82 -27.74
C LEU A 10 14.46 -26.15 -26.42
N LEU A 11 15.39 -25.59 -25.65
CA LEU A 11 15.06 -24.95 -24.36
C LEU A 11 14.53 -23.51 -24.50
N THR A 12 14.61 -22.89 -25.67
CA THR A 12 14.13 -21.52 -25.89
C THR A 12 12.62 -21.44 -26.18
N ALA A 13 11.92 -22.58 -26.30
CA ALA A 13 10.48 -22.61 -26.58
C ALA A 13 9.56 -22.53 -25.35
N ALA A 14 10.10 -22.43 -24.13
CA ALA A 14 9.31 -22.44 -22.90
C ALA A 14 8.87 -21.04 -22.40
N ALA A 15 9.19 -19.96 -23.12
CA ALA A 15 9.01 -18.59 -22.63
C ALA A 15 7.66 -17.91 -22.98
N LEU A 16 6.73 -18.58 -23.69
CA LEU A 16 5.56 -17.90 -24.26
C LEU A 16 4.20 -18.22 -23.62
N ILE A 17 4.13 -18.98 -22.50
CA ILE A 17 2.85 -19.37 -21.87
C ILE A 17 2.75 -18.93 -20.40
N SER A 18 3.67 -18.11 -19.89
CA SER A 18 3.49 -17.50 -18.57
C SER A 18 2.44 -16.39 -18.67
N GLY A 19 1.17 -16.78 -18.52
CA GLY A 19 0.07 -15.90 -18.19
C GLY A 19 0.40 -15.15 -16.91
N VAL A 20 0.97 -13.95 -17.07
CA VAL A 20 1.20 -13.03 -15.97
C VAL A 20 -0.19 -12.49 -15.61
N PRO A 21 -0.76 -12.80 -14.43
CA PRO A 21 -1.95 -12.08 -14.01
C PRO A 21 -1.57 -10.60 -13.90
N LEU A 22 -2.25 -9.76 -14.69
CA LEU A 22 -2.20 -8.31 -14.56
C LEU A 22 -2.90 -7.95 -13.25
N SER A 23 -2.24 -8.22 -12.13
CA SER A 23 -2.64 -7.76 -10.82
C SER A 23 -2.53 -6.24 -10.84
N ALA A 24 -3.64 -5.57 -11.14
CA ALA A 24 -3.74 -4.13 -11.03
C ALA A 24 -3.27 -3.73 -9.62
N PRO A 25 -2.33 -2.79 -9.47
CA PRO A 25 -1.97 -2.34 -8.14
C PRO A 25 -3.23 -1.70 -7.54
N ALA A 26 -3.72 -2.27 -6.44
CA ALA A 26 -4.69 -1.60 -5.60
C ALA A 26 -4.08 -0.25 -5.25
N GLN A 27 -4.60 0.81 -5.87
CA GLN A 27 -4.10 2.17 -5.74
C GLN A 27 -4.56 2.75 -4.41
N VAL A 28 -3.86 2.37 -3.36
CA VAL A 28 -4.04 2.87 -2.00
C VAL A 28 -3.19 4.11 -1.83
N GLU A 29 -3.81 5.23 -1.45
CA GLU A 29 -3.07 6.48 -1.23
C GLU A 29 -2.77 6.59 0.27
N THR A 30 -1.48 6.71 0.60
CA THR A 30 -1.02 6.89 1.98
C THR A 30 -0.62 8.34 2.18
N ALA A 31 -1.20 8.98 3.18
CA ALA A 31 -0.87 10.35 3.57
C ALA A 31 -0.26 10.33 4.97
N ALA A 32 0.88 10.99 5.13
CA ALA A 32 1.47 11.29 6.43
C ALA A 32 1.18 12.74 6.78
N VAL A 33 0.61 12.98 7.96
CA VAL A 33 0.21 14.31 8.43
C VAL A 33 0.93 14.58 9.75
N LYS A 34 1.44 15.80 9.94
CA LYS A 34 1.97 16.26 11.24
C LYS A 34 0.84 16.78 12.11
N LEU A 35 0.90 16.44 13.39
CA LEU A 35 -0.14 16.71 14.38
C LEU A 35 0.43 17.68 15.39
N ASP A 36 -0.03 18.92 15.33
CA ASP A 36 0.30 19.91 16.34
C ASP A 36 -0.47 19.64 17.64
N GLY A 37 0.22 19.78 18.78
CA GLY A 37 -0.40 19.67 20.10
C GLY A 37 -0.75 18.25 20.56
N LEU A 38 -0.29 17.20 19.87
CA LEU A 38 -0.51 15.81 20.25
C LEU A 38 0.40 15.39 21.42
N SER A 39 0.11 15.88 22.63
CA SER A 39 0.94 15.67 23.83
C SER A 39 0.48 14.52 24.73
N CYS A 40 -0.68 13.90 24.47
CA CYS A 40 -1.31 12.94 25.38
C CYS A 40 -1.98 11.80 24.62
N ALA A 41 -1.82 10.57 25.11
CA ALA A 41 -2.40 9.35 24.53
C ALA A 41 -3.94 9.43 24.43
N PHE A 42 -4.59 10.10 25.38
CA PHE A 42 -6.04 10.31 25.35
C PHE A 42 -6.48 11.22 24.20
N CYS A 43 -5.71 12.27 23.89
CA CYS A 43 -5.97 13.15 22.75
C CYS A 43 -5.83 12.40 21.42
N ALA A 44 -4.79 11.56 21.30
CA ALA A 44 -4.58 10.70 20.14
C ALA A 44 -5.74 9.72 19.93
N TYR A 45 -6.20 9.06 21.01
CA TYR A 45 -7.33 8.14 20.94
C TYR A 45 -8.62 8.82 20.47
N GLY A 46 -8.91 10.02 21.01
CA GLY A 46 -10.07 10.80 20.59
C GLY A 46 -10.02 11.19 19.12
N LEU A 47 -8.86 11.64 18.64
CA LEU A 47 -8.64 11.97 17.24
C LEU A 47 -8.79 10.75 16.33
N GLU A 48 -8.21 9.61 16.72
CA GLU A 48 -8.29 8.37 15.96
C GLU A 48 -9.75 7.92 15.75
N LYS A 49 -10.56 7.97 16.81
CA LYS A 49 -11.98 7.62 16.72
C LYS A 49 -12.78 8.54 15.81
N ARG A 50 -12.43 9.82 15.74
CA ARG A 50 -13.10 10.79 14.86
C ARG A 50 -12.73 10.53 13.40
N LEU A 51 -11.43 10.38 13.12
CA LEU A 51 -10.92 10.16 11.77
C LEU A 51 -11.33 8.79 11.19
N LYS A 52 -11.43 7.74 12.01
CA LYS A 52 -11.96 6.43 11.59
C LYS A 52 -13.43 6.47 11.14
N LYS A 53 -14.20 7.49 11.55
CA LYS A 53 -15.59 7.70 11.11
C LYS A 53 -15.68 8.52 9.82
N VAL A 54 -14.59 9.13 9.38
CA VAL A 54 -14.56 9.91 8.13
C VAL A 54 -14.62 8.94 6.96
N GLU A 55 -15.57 9.18 6.06
CA GLU A 55 -15.71 8.37 4.85
C GLU A 55 -14.45 8.47 3.98
N GLY A 56 -13.90 7.32 3.59
CA GLY A 56 -12.71 7.23 2.75
C GLY A 56 -11.44 6.86 3.51
N VAL A 57 -11.43 6.91 4.84
CA VAL A 57 -10.32 6.40 5.67
C VAL A 57 -10.43 4.88 5.81
N GLU A 58 -9.45 4.14 5.28
CA GLU A 58 -9.36 2.68 5.44
C GLU A 58 -8.50 2.27 6.62
N LYS A 59 -7.38 2.97 6.81
CA LYS A 59 -6.45 2.72 7.91
C LYS A 59 -5.97 4.03 8.49
N LEU A 60 -5.77 4.03 9.81
CA LEU A 60 -5.24 5.16 10.56
C LEU A 60 -4.31 4.64 11.63
N GLU A 61 -3.12 5.23 11.69
CA GLU A 61 -2.08 4.92 12.66
C GLU A 61 -1.51 6.24 13.20
N ILE A 62 -1.61 6.47 14.50
CA ILE A 62 -1.14 7.71 15.15
C ILE A 62 0.12 7.41 15.96
N GLN A 63 1.20 8.12 15.65
CA GLN A 63 2.48 8.06 16.33
C GLN A 63 2.62 9.28 17.25
N VAL A 64 2.25 9.12 18.53
CA VAL A 64 2.27 10.22 19.51
C VAL A 64 3.70 10.72 19.76
N ASP A 65 4.66 9.82 19.93
CA ASP A 65 6.08 10.16 20.10
C ASP A 65 6.67 10.97 18.94
N GLN A 66 6.14 10.80 17.73
CA GLN A 66 6.62 11.48 16.52
C GLN A 66 5.72 12.66 16.12
N GLY A 67 4.61 12.89 16.83
CA GLY A 67 3.60 13.88 16.44
C GLY A 67 3.11 13.71 15.01
N THR A 68 2.99 12.47 14.52
CA THR A 68 2.67 12.17 13.12
C THR A 68 1.52 11.16 13.05
N ALA A 69 0.64 11.27 12.04
CA ALA A 69 -0.36 10.25 11.75
C ALA A 69 -0.27 9.80 10.29
N ASN A 70 -0.33 8.50 10.10
CA ASN A 70 -0.39 7.85 8.80
C ASN A 70 -1.82 7.42 8.52
N LEU A 71 -2.37 7.93 7.42
CA LEU A 71 -3.71 7.62 6.95
C LEU A 71 -3.61 6.88 5.62
N THR A 72 -4.41 5.85 5.46
CA THR A 72 -4.58 5.13 4.19
C THR A 72 -6.00 5.37 3.71
N VAL A 73 -6.14 5.90 2.49
CA VAL A 73 -7.44 6.30 1.95
C VAL A 73 -7.73 5.68 0.59
N LYS A 74 -9.02 5.43 0.34
CA LYS A 74 -9.49 4.97 -0.97
C LYS A 74 -9.37 6.11 -1.98
N LYS A 75 -8.61 5.88 -3.04
CA LYS A 75 -8.43 6.84 -4.14
C LYS A 75 -9.79 7.20 -4.75
N GLY A 76 -10.08 8.51 -4.81
CA GLY A 76 -11.33 9.05 -5.37
C GLY A 76 -12.27 9.73 -4.37
N LYS A 77 -11.93 9.78 -3.07
CA LYS A 77 -12.62 10.63 -2.08
C LYS A 77 -11.65 11.70 -1.57
N ALA A 78 -11.94 12.96 -1.91
CA ALA A 78 -11.22 14.09 -1.36
C ALA A 78 -11.52 14.15 0.15
N LEU A 79 -10.49 14.02 0.98
CA LEU A 79 -10.62 14.22 2.43
C LEU A 79 -10.69 15.72 2.69
N SER A 80 -11.84 16.21 3.11
CA SER A 80 -11.94 17.51 3.79
C SER A 80 -11.99 17.23 5.28
N ILE A 81 -10.84 17.41 5.94
CA ILE A 81 -10.67 17.29 7.39
C ILE A 81 -10.16 18.60 7.98
#